data_AF-A0A9E2TXL4-F1
#
_entry.id   AF-A0A9E2TXL4-F1
#
_cell.length_a   1.000
_cell.length_b   1.000
_cell.length_c   1.000
_cell.angle_alpha   90.00
_cell.angle_beta   90.00
_cell.angle_gamma   90.00
#
_symmetry.space_group_name_H-M   'P 1'
#
loop_
_entity.id
_entity.type
_entity.pdbx_description
1 polymer ?
#
loop_
_entity_poly.entity_id
_entity_poly.type
_entity_poly.pdbx_seq_one_letter_code
_entity_poly.pdbx_strand_id
1 'polypeptide(L)'
;MKRRVGVILFFVVVFGLPVGWYLFLQIFGENKFDLPVINKYEQPGCDIQGPVVLSIADFVQKNPNQFERLLKSLNNNPEIGFYSIDSLCTQGYPLIFIDKDKMVRGVYQAIREDVDRLLAEVDIYLMNEQDAKSNTSQ
;
A
#
# COMPACT_ATOMS: atom_id res chain seq x y z
N MET A 1 27.96 30.11 -39.50
CA MET A 1 26.64 29.56 -39.07
C MET A 1 26.78 28.32 -38.19
N LYS A 2 27.44 27.23 -38.64
CA LYS A 2 27.58 25.96 -37.89
C LYS A 2 28.06 26.11 -36.43
N ARG A 3 29.03 26.98 -36.17
CA ARG A 3 29.57 27.23 -34.81
C ARG A 3 28.55 27.89 -33.87
N ARG A 4 27.67 28.76 -34.37
CA ARG A 4 26.61 29.40 -33.57
C ARG A 4 25.49 28.41 -33.23
N VAL A 5 25.14 27.53 -34.17
CA VAL A 5 24.16 26.45 -33.94
C VAL A 5 24.69 25.46 -32.89
N GLY A 6 25.97 25.07 -32.96
CA GLY A 6 26.56 24.18 -31.97
C GLY A 6 26.57 24.76 -30.55
N VAL A 7 26.85 26.07 -30.41
CA VAL A 7 26.82 26.75 -29.10
C VAL A 7 25.39 26.80 -28.53
N ILE A 8 24.40 27.10 -29.37
CA ILE A 8 22.99 27.10 -28.94
C ILE A 8 22.56 25.70 -28.50
N LEU A 9 22.89 24.67 -29.27
CA LEU A 9 22.59 23.28 -28.92
C LEU A 9 23.22 22.86 -27.59
N PHE A 10 24.48 23.25 -27.36
CA PHE A 10 25.18 22.97 -26.10
C PHE A 10 24.43 23.58 -24.90
N PHE A 11 24.01 24.85 -24.98
CA PHE A 11 23.28 25.49 -23.90
C PHE A 11 21.88 24.87 -23.67
N VAL A 12 21.19 24.46 -24.74
CA VAL A 12 19.91 23.74 -24.62
C VAL A 12 20.09 22.41 -23.91
N VAL A 13 21.18 21.67 -24.15
CA VAL A 13 21.42 20.40 -23.46
C VAL A 13 21.83 20.64 -22.01
N VAL A 14 22.77 21.56 -21.76
CA VAL A 14 23.30 21.81 -20.40
C VAL A 14 22.24 22.38 -19.47
N PHE A 15 21.31 23.21 -19.96
CA PHE A 15 20.25 23.77 -19.12
C PHE A 15 18.91 23.06 -19.28
N GLY A 16 18.57 22.63 -20.50
CA GLY A 16 17.31 21.95 -20.76
C GLY A 16 17.25 20.54 -20.18
N LEU A 17 18.38 19.82 -20.08
CA LEU A 17 18.39 18.47 -19.51
C LEU A 17 18.19 18.48 -17.99
N PRO A 18 18.87 19.33 -17.18
CA PRO A 18 18.58 19.45 -15.75
C PRO A 18 17.17 19.97 -15.46
N VAL A 19 16.69 20.97 -16.22
CA VAL A 19 15.34 21.52 -16.05
C VAL A 19 14.29 20.47 -16.44
N GLY A 20 14.48 19.78 -17.57
CA GLY A 20 13.62 18.70 -18.00
C GLY A 20 13.58 17.54 -17.01
N TRP A 21 14.73 17.19 -16.42
CA TRP A 21 14.81 16.17 -15.38
C TRP A 21 14.07 16.58 -14.11
N TYR A 22 14.25 17.83 -13.66
CA TYR A 22 13.54 18.37 -12.51
C TYR A 22 12.03 18.34 -12.73
N LEU A 23 11.54 18.81 -13.88
CA LEU A 23 10.11 18.79 -14.20
C LEU A 23 9.57 17.37 -14.35
N PHE A 24 10.36 16.45 -14.92
CA PHE A 24 10.00 15.03 -14.99
C PHE A 24 9.82 14.44 -13.59
N LEU A 25 10.77 14.67 -12.68
CA LEU A 25 10.66 14.22 -11.30
C LEU A 25 9.51 14.92 -10.55
N GLN A 26 9.20 16.18 -10.84
CA GLN A 26 8.08 16.87 -10.21
C GLN A 26 6.73 16.32 -10.68
N ILE A 27 6.60 15.93 -11.95
CA ILE A 27 5.35 15.39 -12.51
C ILE A 27 5.16 13.92 -12.12
N PHE A 28 6.24 13.13 -12.08
CA PHE A 28 6.17 11.68 -11.90
C PHE A 28 6.71 11.18 -10.55
N GLY A 29 7.31 12.05 -9.74
CA GLY A 29 7.93 11.71 -8.46
C GLY A 29 7.03 11.84 -7.24
N GLU A 30 5.71 12.01 -7.42
CA GLU A 30 4.78 11.72 -6.33
C GLU A 30 4.91 10.24 -5.93
N ASN A 31 4.90 9.97 -4.62
CA ASN A 31 5.08 8.62 -4.10
C ASN A 31 3.87 7.75 -4.48
N LYS A 32 3.97 7.06 -5.63
CA LYS A 32 2.93 6.14 -6.11
C LYS A 32 2.76 4.89 -5.24
N PHE A 33 3.59 4.74 -4.21
CA PHE A 33 3.50 3.67 -3.22
C PHE A 33 2.79 4.13 -1.94
N ASP A 34 2.21 5.33 -1.89
CA ASP A 34 1.34 5.68 -0.77
C ASP A 34 -0.04 5.01 -0.94
N LEU A 35 -0.50 4.34 0.12
CA LEU A 35 -1.75 3.59 0.09
C LEU A 35 -2.93 4.52 0.34
N PRO A 36 -3.98 4.47 -0.50
CA PRO A 36 -5.14 5.33 -0.31
C PRO A 36 -5.82 5.04 1.04
N VAL A 37 -6.28 6.10 1.69
CA VAL A 37 -7.20 5.98 2.82
C VAL A 37 -8.62 5.99 2.27
N ILE A 38 -9.36 4.90 2.49
CA ILE A 38 -10.76 4.81 2.06
C ILE A 38 -11.65 5.53 3.08
N ASN A 39 -11.53 5.14 4.35
CA ASN A 39 -12.33 5.67 5.44
C ASN A 39 -11.70 5.34 6.79
N LYS A 40 -12.15 6.03 7.84
CA LYS A 40 -11.83 5.64 9.20
C LYS A 40 -12.69 4.45 9.62
N TYR A 41 -12.07 3.47 10.26
CA TYR A 41 -12.75 2.30 10.80
C TYR A 41 -13.40 2.65 12.14
N GLU A 42 -14.73 2.73 12.13
CA GLU A 42 -15.55 3.06 13.31
C GLU A 42 -16.68 2.03 13.48
N GLN A 43 -16.31 0.76 13.71
CA GLN A 43 -17.29 -0.29 13.99
C GLN A 43 -17.50 -0.47 15.50
N PRO A 44 -18.70 -0.18 16.03
CA PRO A 44 -18.99 -0.32 17.45
C PRO A 44 -18.96 -1.80 17.86
N GLY A 45 -18.28 -2.10 18.98
CA GLY A 45 -18.19 -3.47 19.51
C GLY A 45 -17.05 -4.31 18.93
N CYS A 46 -16.26 -3.78 17.99
CA CYS A 46 -15.09 -4.45 17.44
C CYS A 46 -13.82 -3.79 18.00
N ASP A 47 -13.18 -4.42 19.00
CA ASP A 47 -11.88 -3.95 19.51
C ASP A 47 -10.75 -4.56 18.69
N ILE A 48 -10.23 -3.77 17.76
CA ILE A 48 -9.07 -4.12 16.94
C ILE A 48 -7.95 -3.13 17.23
N GLN A 49 -6.73 -3.66 17.35
CA GLN A 49 -5.53 -2.90 17.65
C GLN A 49 -4.46 -3.17 16.60
N GLY A 50 -3.77 -2.09 16.21
CA GLY A 50 -2.67 -2.15 15.26
C GLY A 50 -3.11 -2.31 13.81
N PRO A 51 -2.13 -2.45 12.90
CA PRO A 51 -2.41 -2.78 11.52
C PRO A 51 -2.85 -4.24 11.43
N VAL A 52 -3.97 -4.49 10.76
CA VAL A 52 -4.62 -5.79 10.79
C VAL A 52 -5.39 -6.08 9.51
N VAL A 53 -5.32 -7.32 9.08
CA VAL A 53 -6.23 -7.91 8.10
C VAL A 53 -7.37 -8.61 8.84
N LEU A 54 -8.59 -8.12 8.62
CA LEU A 54 -9.82 -8.77 9.09
C LEU A 54 -10.37 -9.66 7.99
N SER A 55 -10.81 -10.87 8.35
CA SER A 55 -11.45 -11.83 7.46
C SER A 55 -12.80 -12.24 8.00
N ILE A 56 -13.79 -12.39 7.12
CA ILE A 56 -15.04 -13.09 7.48
C ILE A 56 -14.71 -14.58 7.68
N ALA A 57 -15.34 -15.22 8.66
CA ALA A 57 -15.12 -16.64 8.96
C ALA A 57 -15.39 -17.59 7.78
N ASP A 58 -16.29 -17.25 6.86
CA ASP A 58 -16.63 -18.09 5.71
C ASP A 58 -15.59 -18.04 4.58
N PHE A 59 -14.74 -17.00 4.55
CA PHE A 59 -13.61 -16.88 3.63
C PHE A 59 -12.70 -18.11 3.70
N VAL A 60 -12.36 -18.52 4.93
CA VAL A 60 -11.46 -19.63 5.24
C VAL A 60 -11.98 -20.93 4.62
N GLN A 61 -13.29 -21.17 4.75
CA GLN A 61 -13.90 -22.42 4.33
C GLN A 61 -14.12 -22.47 2.81
N LYS A 62 -14.47 -21.34 2.20
CA LYS A 62 -14.78 -21.27 0.76
C LYS A 62 -13.52 -21.15 -0.12
N ASN A 63 -12.42 -20.63 0.42
CA ASN A 63 -11.22 -20.27 -0.35
C ASN A 63 -9.93 -20.75 0.33
N PRO A 64 -9.73 -22.07 0.52
CA PRO A 64 -8.61 -22.61 1.28
C PRO A 64 -7.24 -22.25 0.68
N ASN A 65 -7.11 -22.23 -0.65
CA ASN A 65 -5.85 -21.89 -1.32
C ASN A 65 -5.47 -20.41 -1.12
N GLN A 66 -6.45 -19.50 -1.21
CA GLN A 66 -6.26 -18.08 -0.99
C GLN A 66 -5.91 -17.81 0.47
N PHE A 67 -6.62 -18.48 1.38
CA PHE A 67 -6.37 -18.40 2.81
C PHE A 67 -4.97 -18.87 3.19
N GLU A 68 -4.51 -20.02 2.67
CA GLU A 68 -3.14 -20.50 2.91
C GLU A 68 -2.07 -19.51 2.44
N ARG A 69 -2.28 -18.89 1.27
CA ARG A 69 -1.36 -17.86 0.75
C ARG A 69 -1.34 -16.62 1.64
N LEU A 70 -2.51 -16.15 2.06
CA LEU A 70 -2.65 -15.01 2.96
C LEU A 70 -1.95 -15.30 4.29
N LEU A 71 -2.28 -16.42 4.94
CA LEU A 71 -1.65 -16.82 6.20
C LEU A 71 -0.13 -16.95 6.07
N LYS A 72 0.36 -17.56 4.99
CA LYS A 72 1.80 -17.69 4.77
C LYS A 72 2.50 -16.34 4.68
N SER A 73 1.92 -15.38 3.97
CA SER A 73 2.49 -14.03 3.85
C SER A 73 2.42 -13.26 5.17
N LEU A 74 1.27 -13.27 5.85
CA LEU A 74 1.11 -12.57 7.14
C LEU A 74 1.99 -13.18 8.25
N ASN A 75 2.20 -14.49 8.26
CA ASN A 75 3.13 -15.13 9.21
C ASN A 75 4.59 -14.70 9.01
N ASN A 76 4.98 -14.28 7.80
CA ASN A 76 6.31 -13.72 7.56
C ASN A 76 6.41 -12.25 8.02
N ASN A 77 5.27 -11.60 8.27
CA ASN A 77 5.14 -10.19 8.61
C ASN A 77 4.41 -10.03 9.97
N PRO A 78 5.05 -10.36 11.10
CA PRO A 78 4.41 -10.41 12.42
C PRO A 78 3.91 -9.04 12.93
N GLU A 79 4.28 -7.94 12.26
CA GLU A 79 3.77 -6.61 12.55
C GLU A 79 2.29 -6.45 12.17
N ILE A 80 1.77 -7.29 11.28
CA ILE A 80 0.38 -7.26 10.82
C ILE A 80 -0.43 -8.35 11.52
N GLY A 81 -1.46 -7.95 12.26
CA GLY A 81 -2.42 -8.87 12.83
C GLY A 81 -3.28 -9.56 11.77
N PHE A 82 -3.81 -10.74 12.10
CA PHE A 82 -4.87 -11.38 11.33
C PHE A 82 -5.98 -11.82 12.27
N TYR A 83 -7.22 -11.38 12.02
CA TYR A 83 -8.38 -11.83 12.78
C TYR A 83 -9.47 -12.37 11.86
N SER A 84 -9.90 -13.60 12.12
CA SER A 84 -11.14 -14.15 11.57
C SER A 84 -12.29 -13.77 12.49
N ILE A 85 -13.19 -12.92 12.02
CA ILE A 85 -14.24 -12.29 12.83
C ILE A 85 -15.60 -12.33 12.13
N ASP A 86 -16.63 -11.85 12.84
CA ASP A 86 -17.98 -11.73 12.31
C ASP A 86 -18.07 -10.71 11.15
N SER A 87 -18.99 -10.98 10.23
CA SER A 87 -19.37 -10.11 9.11
C SER A 87 -19.68 -8.65 9.50
N LEU A 88 -20.14 -8.41 10.73
CA LEU A 88 -20.42 -7.07 11.24
C LEU A 88 -19.16 -6.21 11.32
N CYS A 89 -18.07 -6.77 11.85
CA CYS A 89 -16.81 -6.04 11.98
C CYS A 89 -16.10 -5.85 10.63
N THR A 90 -16.38 -6.69 9.64
CA THR A 90 -15.83 -6.54 8.29
C THR A 90 -16.73 -5.72 7.37
N GLN A 91 -17.81 -5.12 7.87
CA GLN A 91 -18.74 -4.31 7.06
C GLN A 91 -19.28 -5.07 5.84
N GLY A 92 -19.36 -6.40 5.93
CA GLY A 92 -19.78 -7.29 4.85
C GLY A 92 -18.71 -7.60 3.78
N TYR A 93 -17.48 -7.11 3.91
CA TYR A 93 -16.39 -7.43 2.98
C TYR A 93 -15.63 -8.68 3.42
N PRO A 94 -15.29 -9.61 2.51
CA PRO A 94 -14.54 -10.82 2.87
C PRO A 94 -13.22 -10.54 3.58
N LEU A 95 -12.49 -9.52 3.13
CA LEU A 95 -11.21 -9.11 3.68
C LEU A 95 -11.13 -7.58 3.77
N ILE A 96 -10.62 -7.05 4.88
CA ILE A 96 -10.33 -5.63 5.06
C ILE A 96 -8.92 -5.47 5.62
N PHE A 97 -8.15 -4.54 5.08
CA PHE A 97 -6.89 -4.10 5.66
C PHE A 97 -7.04 -2.75 6.35
N ILE A 98 -6.66 -2.70 7.62
CA ILE A 98 -6.74 -1.54 8.50
C ILE A 98 -5.34 -1.25 9.01
N ASP A 99 -4.94 0.01 9.06
CA ASP A 99 -3.64 0.41 9.59
C ASP A 99 -3.65 0.68 11.11
N LYS A 100 -2.49 1.08 11.64
CA LYS A 100 -2.33 1.42 13.07
C LYS A 100 -3.20 2.59 13.55
N ASP A 101 -3.60 3.49 12.66
CA ASP A 101 -4.39 4.69 12.95
C ASP A 101 -5.90 4.42 12.77
N LYS A 102 -6.28 3.15 12.62
CA LYS A 102 -7.65 2.69 12.35
C LYS A 102 -8.21 3.24 11.05
N MET A 103 -7.35 3.45 10.05
CA MET A 103 -7.76 3.81 8.71
C MET A 103 -7.86 2.55 7.85
N VAL A 104 -8.97 2.41 7.15
CA VAL A 104 -9.15 1.36 6.14
C VAL A 104 -8.31 1.74 4.92
N ARG A 105 -7.33 0.90 4.63
CA ARG A 105 -6.44 1.04 3.47
C ARG A 105 -6.96 0.28 2.25
N GLY A 106 -7.65 -0.83 2.47
CA GLY A 106 -8.23 -1.61 1.39
C GLY A 106 -9.37 -2.53 1.83
N VAL A 107 -10.31 -2.77 0.91
CA VAL A 107 -11.38 -3.78 1.03
C VAL A 107 -11.27 -4.73 -0.15
N TYR A 108 -11.42 -6.03 0.08
CA TYR A 108 -11.04 -7.05 -0.88
C TYR A 108 -12.06 -8.18 -0.92
N GLN A 109 -12.29 -8.69 -2.12
CA GLN A 109 -13.07 -9.89 -2.36
C GLN A 109 -12.22 -11.14 -2.14
N ALA A 110 -12.89 -12.28 -1.98
CA ALA A 110 -12.25 -13.57 -1.77
C ALA A 110 -11.67 -14.20 -3.06
N ILE A 111 -11.25 -13.39 -4.02
CA ILE A 111 -10.69 -13.84 -5.30
C ILE A 111 -9.16 -13.72 -5.30
N ARG A 112 -8.50 -14.50 -6.17
CA ARG A 112 -7.03 -14.57 -6.21
C ARG A 112 -6.38 -13.21 -6.44
N GLU A 113 -6.90 -12.44 -7.38
CA GLU A 113 -6.37 -11.12 -7.77
C GLU A 113 -6.42 -10.12 -6.59
N ASP A 114 -7.55 -10.07 -5.90
CA ASP A 114 -7.73 -9.20 -4.74
C ASP A 114 -6.85 -9.61 -3.56
N VAL A 115 -6.63 -10.90 -3.35
CA VAL A 115 -5.69 -11.38 -2.34
C VAL A 115 -4.25 -11.03 -2.72
N ASP A 116 -3.88 -11.19 -3.98
CA ASP A 116 -2.55 -10.79 -4.48
C ASP A 116 -2.32 -9.27 -4.32
N ARG A 117 -3.36 -8.48 -4.59
CA ARG A 117 -3.37 -7.04 -4.36
C ARG A 117 -3.22 -6.70 -2.87
N LEU A 118 -4.01 -7.34 -1.99
CA LEU A 118 -3.91 -7.15 -0.54
C LEU A 118 -2.48 -7.40 -0.03
N LEU A 119 -1.86 -8.50 -0.47
CA LEU A 119 -0.49 -8.82 -0.05
C LEU A 119 0.51 -7.75 -0.50
N ALA A 120 0.40 -7.29 -1.75
CA ALA A 120 1.25 -6.21 -2.25
C ALA A 120 1.04 -4.90 -1.48
N GLU A 121 -0.21 -4.55 -1.16
CA GLU A 121 -0.53 -3.35 -0.37
C GLU A 121 0.00 -3.47 1.07
N VAL A 122 -0.07 -4.64 1.69
CA VAL A 122 0.54 -4.88 3.01
C VAL A 122 2.06 -4.73 2.97
N ASP A 123 2.73 -5.27 1.96
CA ASP A 123 4.18 -5.13 1.80
C ASP A 123 4.58 -3.67 1.62
N ILE A 124 3.83 -2.91 0.79
CA ILE A 124 4.03 -1.47 0.60
C ILE A 124 3.85 -0.71 1.92
N TYR A 125 2.81 -1.02 2.69
CA TYR A 125 2.58 -0.40 4.00
C TYR A 125 3.77 -0.61 4.94
N LEU A 126 4.27 -1.84 5.04
CA LEU A 126 5.40 -2.18 5.90
C LEU A 126 6.69 -1.48 5.47
N MET A 127 6.95 -1.38 4.17
CA MET A 127 8.08 -0.61 3.65
C MET A 127 8.00 0.87 4.05
N ASN A 128 6.84 1.50 3.86
CA ASN A 128 6.62 2.90 4.23
C ASN A 128 6.80 3.12 5.74
N GLU A 129 6.33 2.20 6.58
CA GLU A 129 6.51 2.28 8.04
C GLU A 129 7.98 2.16 8.46
N GLN A 130 8.78 1.31 7.78
CA GLN A 130 10.21 1.17 8.03
C GLN A 130 10.98 2.43 7.62
N ASP A 131 10.65 3.00 6.46
CA ASP A 131 11.25 4.26 5.98
C ASP A 131 10.90 5.45 6.88
N ALA A 132 9.67 5.51 7.39
CA ALA A 132 9.29 6.54 8.36
C ALA A 132 10.09 6.42 9.67
N LYS A 133 10.29 5.19 10.19
CA LYS A 133 11.09 4.94 11.40
C LYS A 133 12.57 5.31 11.19
N SER A 134 13.14 5.04 10.02
CA SER A 134 14.55 5.33 9.72
C SER A 134 14.82 6.85 9.60
N ASN A 135 13.90 7.59 8.99
CA ASN A 135 14.01 9.05 8.82
C ASN A 135 13.79 9.84 10.12
N THR A 136 13.12 9.27 11.12
CA THR A 136 12.86 9.93 12.42
C THR A 136 13.99 9.70 13.43
N SER A 137 14.98 8.84 13.10
CA SER A 137 16.12 8.49 13.96
C SER A 137 17.43 9.23 13.61
N GLN A 138 17.38 10.21 12.70
CA GLN A 138 18.46 11.17 12.39
C GLN A 138 18.14 12.55 12.96
#